data_AF-A0A7V4Q3T6-F1
#
_entry.id   AF-A0A7V4Q3T6-F1
#
_cell.length_a   1.000
_cell.length_b   1.000
_cell.length_c   1.000
_cell.angle_alpha   90.00
_cell.angle_beta   90.00
_cell.angle_gamma   90.00
#
_symmetry.space_group_name_H-M   'P 1'
#
loop_
_entity.id
_entity.type
_entity.pdbx_description
1 polymer ?
#
loop_
_entity_poly.entity_id
_entity_poly.type
_entity_poly.pdbx_seq_one_letter_code
_entity_poly.pdbx_strand_id
1 'polypeptide(L)'
;MLTSSIELQDSEVGKLLERVATVYGYDFREYAEASIRRRITQWLAESEFPSFAEAMAQVLCDPAVFERLLRGITVNVTEMFRDPLVFQAIREQVVPYLKTYPFVKIWHAGCASGEEAYSMAIMLAEEGLAGRFRIYATDINQGVLRKAQEGIFPLKDMKLFTQNYQKSGGKSSFSDYYTARYDHAMLMPSLKEHIVFASHNLAADNDFGEMQMVFCRNVLIYFKQPLKDRA
;
A
#
# COMPACT_ATOMS: atom_id res chain seq x y z
N MET A 1 -29.10 18.25 -10.51
CA MET A 1 -28.58 19.35 -9.69
C MET A 1 -27.16 19.62 -10.16
N LEU A 2 -26.84 20.87 -10.49
CA LEU A 2 -25.49 21.28 -10.87
C LEU A 2 -24.58 21.12 -9.64
N THR A 3 -23.68 20.14 -9.64
CA THR A 3 -22.54 20.11 -8.72
C THR A 3 -21.69 21.34 -9.04
N SER A 4 -21.81 22.40 -8.23
CA SER A 4 -20.86 23.52 -8.32
C SER A 4 -19.49 22.97 -7.97
N SER A 5 -18.57 22.95 -8.93
CA SER A 5 -17.19 22.58 -8.69
C SER A 5 -16.57 23.58 -7.72
N ILE A 6 -16.22 23.13 -6.51
CA ILE A 6 -15.47 23.94 -5.54
C ILE A 6 -14.15 24.35 -6.20
N GLU A 7 -13.94 25.65 -6.39
CA GLU A 7 -12.73 26.18 -7.00
C GLU A 7 -11.62 26.23 -5.93
N LEU A 8 -10.56 25.44 -6.13
CA LEU A 8 -9.50 25.23 -5.14
C LEU A 8 -8.29 26.11 -5.43
N GLN A 9 -7.93 26.99 -4.49
CA GLN A 9 -6.72 27.82 -4.59
C GLN A 9 -5.49 27.07 -4.09
N ASP A 10 -4.31 27.38 -4.62
CA ASP A 10 -3.08 26.68 -4.22
C ASP A 10 -2.71 26.96 -2.76
N SER A 11 -3.03 28.16 -2.26
CA SER A 11 -2.84 28.51 -0.83
C SER A 11 -3.71 27.67 0.12
N GLU A 12 -4.85 27.16 -0.36
CA GLU A 12 -5.77 26.33 0.40
C GLU A 12 -5.26 24.90 0.52
N VAL A 13 -4.69 24.35 -0.57
CA VAL A 13 -4.04 23.04 -0.57
C VAL A 13 -2.91 23.01 0.45
N GLY A 14 -2.00 23.98 0.40
CA GLY A 14 -0.87 24.06 1.32
C GLY A 14 -1.30 24.07 2.80
N LYS A 15 -2.31 24.87 3.13
CA LYS A 15 -2.89 24.94 4.48
C LYS A 15 -3.49 23.61 4.92
N LEU A 16 -4.21 22.91 4.05
CA LEU A 16 -4.76 21.59 4.36
C LEU A 16 -3.64 20.59 4.67
N LEU A 17 -2.60 20.54 3.84
CA LEU A 17 -1.48 19.61 4.06
C LEU A 17 -0.75 19.88 5.37
N GLU A 18 -0.51 21.15 5.70
CA GLU A 18 0.11 21.55 6.97
C GLU A 18 -0.74 21.13 8.18
N ARG A 19 -2.06 21.35 8.11
CA ARG A 19 -2.99 20.97 9.17
C ARG A 19 -3.09 19.47 9.33
N VAL A 20 -3.15 18.72 8.23
CA VAL A 20 -3.17 17.25 8.25
C VAL A 20 -1.88 16.69 8.85
N ALA A 21 -0.72 17.25 8.50
CA ALA A 21 0.56 16.86 9.09
C ALA A 21 0.56 17.12 10.61
N THR A 22 0.04 18.25 11.04
CA THR A 22 0.02 18.64 12.47
C THR A 22 -0.96 17.82 13.30
N VAL A 23 -2.18 17.57 12.78
CA VAL A 23 -3.26 16.93 13.53
C VAL A 23 -3.17 15.40 13.47
N TYR A 24 -2.81 14.85 12.30
CA TYR A 24 -2.84 13.41 12.07
C TYR A 24 -1.44 12.80 11.88
N GLY A 25 -0.39 13.61 11.75
CA GLY A 25 0.98 13.12 11.52
C GLY A 25 1.29 12.70 10.09
N TYR A 26 0.35 12.91 9.15
CA TYR A 26 0.54 12.55 7.74
C TYR A 26 1.12 13.73 6.96
N ASP A 27 2.41 13.65 6.63
CA ASP A 27 3.08 14.70 5.86
C ASP A 27 3.08 14.40 4.36
N PHE A 28 2.27 15.17 3.63
CA PHE A 28 2.13 15.09 2.18
C PHE A 28 2.83 16.25 1.44
N ARG A 29 3.54 17.14 2.13
CA ARG A 29 4.10 18.37 1.52
C ARG A 29 5.20 18.09 0.49
N GLU A 30 5.86 16.94 0.61
CA GLU A 30 6.89 16.46 -0.31
C GLU A 30 6.35 15.67 -1.52
N TYR A 31 5.03 15.46 -1.59
CA TYR A 31 4.41 14.83 -2.74
C TYR A 31 4.29 15.82 -3.91
N ALA A 32 4.14 15.27 -5.12
CA ALA A 32 3.93 16.04 -6.34
C ALA A 32 2.63 16.86 -6.25
N GLU A 33 2.79 18.18 -6.21
CA GLU A 33 1.72 19.15 -5.95
C GLU A 33 0.54 19.01 -6.92
N ALA A 34 0.81 18.87 -8.21
CA ALA A 34 -0.22 18.66 -9.23
C ALA A 34 -1.04 17.37 -9.01
N SER A 35 -0.40 16.30 -8.52
CA SER A 35 -1.06 15.03 -8.23
C SER A 35 -1.98 15.16 -7.02
N ILE A 36 -1.48 15.77 -5.93
CA ILE A 36 -2.26 16.01 -4.72
C ILE A 36 -3.43 16.93 -4.99
N ARG A 37 -3.20 18.06 -5.66
CA ARG A 37 -4.25 19.04 -5.99
C ARG A 37 -5.39 18.36 -6.72
N ARG A 38 -5.08 17.59 -7.77
CA ARG A 38 -6.10 16.82 -8.53
C ARG A 38 -6.91 15.88 -7.65
N ARG A 39 -6.26 15.17 -6.71
CA ARG A 39 -6.94 14.22 -5.81
C ARG A 39 -7.81 14.92 -4.78
N ILE A 40 -7.35 16.03 -4.20
CA ILE A 40 -8.16 16.84 -3.29
C ILE A 40 -9.37 17.40 -4.03
N THR A 41 -9.19 17.95 -5.23
CA THR A 41 -10.29 18.45 -6.07
C THR A 41 -11.31 17.33 -6.38
N GLN A 42 -10.83 16.14 -6.75
CA GLN A 42 -11.71 14.99 -7.00
C GLN A 42 -12.46 14.57 -5.73
N TRP A 43 -11.77 14.44 -4.60
CA TRP A 43 -12.39 14.10 -3.32
C TRP A 43 -13.44 15.13 -2.89
N LEU A 44 -13.18 16.42 -3.09
CA LEU A 44 -14.15 17.49 -2.83
C LEU A 44 -15.37 17.38 -3.74
N ALA A 45 -15.17 17.09 -5.03
CA ALA A 45 -16.27 16.92 -5.99
C ALA A 45 -17.14 15.69 -5.69
N GLU A 46 -16.56 14.64 -5.10
CA GLU A 46 -17.26 13.43 -4.64
C GLU A 46 -17.86 13.60 -3.22
N SER A 47 -17.50 14.68 -2.52
CA SER A 47 -18.02 14.99 -1.20
C SER A 47 -19.29 15.85 -1.29
N GLU A 48 -20.11 15.80 -0.23
CA GLU A 48 -21.33 16.61 -0.13
C GLU A 48 -21.08 17.95 0.59
N PHE A 49 -19.82 18.37 0.73
CA PHE A 49 -19.49 19.60 1.42
C PHE A 49 -19.80 20.82 0.53
N PRO A 50 -20.41 21.89 1.08
CA PRO A 50 -20.78 23.06 0.30
C PRO A 50 -19.61 24.04 0.08
N SER A 51 -18.50 23.88 0.79
CA SER A 51 -17.29 24.70 0.61
C SER A 51 -16.01 23.98 1.06
N PHE A 52 -14.85 24.46 0.58
CA PHE A 52 -13.54 23.99 1.06
C PHE A 52 -13.34 24.21 2.56
N ALA A 53 -13.80 25.36 3.08
CA ALA A 53 -13.69 25.68 4.50
C ALA A 53 -14.44 24.67 5.38
N GLU A 54 -15.65 24.28 4.97
CA GLU A 54 -16.43 23.25 5.67
C GLU A 54 -15.80 21.87 5.54
N ALA A 55 -15.33 21.50 4.34
CA ALA A 55 -14.61 20.25 4.14
C ALA A 55 -13.36 20.16 5.03
N MET A 56 -12.59 21.25 5.13
CA MET A 56 -11.41 21.33 5.99
C MET A 56 -11.78 21.20 7.48
N ALA A 57 -12.81 21.90 7.95
CA ALA A 57 -13.26 21.79 9.34
C ALA A 57 -13.66 20.34 9.66
N GLN A 58 -14.42 19.70 8.77
CA GLN A 58 -14.84 18.30 8.94
C GLN A 58 -13.67 17.33 8.90
N VAL A 59 -12.71 17.53 8.00
CA VAL A 59 -11.48 16.72 7.95
C VAL A 59 -10.71 16.78 9.26
N LEU A 60 -10.69 17.91 9.97
CA LEU A 60 -9.94 18.07 11.22
C LEU A 60 -10.72 17.63 12.46
N CYS A 61 -12.05 17.54 12.38
CA CYS A 61 -12.90 17.20 13.53
C CYS A 61 -13.42 15.75 13.49
N ASP A 62 -13.61 15.16 12.30
CA ASP A 62 -14.14 13.81 12.12
C ASP A 62 -13.08 12.87 11.51
N PRO A 63 -12.53 11.93 12.30
CA PRO A 63 -11.58 10.94 11.80
C PRO A 63 -12.10 10.11 10.61
N ALA A 64 -13.41 9.87 10.52
CA ALA A 64 -13.99 9.14 9.39
C ALA A 64 -13.93 9.94 8.09
N VAL A 65 -14.08 11.28 8.17
CA VAL A 65 -13.90 12.18 7.03
C VAL A 65 -12.45 12.23 6.62
N PHE A 66 -11.52 12.34 7.59
CA PHE A 66 -10.08 12.28 7.32
C PHE A 66 -9.70 10.97 6.61
N GLU A 67 -10.18 9.82 7.08
CA GLU A 67 -9.94 8.52 6.45
C GLU A 67 -10.46 8.46 4.99
N ARG A 68 -11.56 9.14 4.67
CA ARG A 68 -12.02 9.27 3.27
C ARG A 68 -11.07 10.12 2.44
N LEU A 69 -10.62 11.25 2.96
CA LEU A 69 -9.64 12.11 2.28
C LEU A 69 -8.34 11.34 2.04
N LEU A 70 -7.83 10.67 3.08
CA LEU A 70 -6.61 9.88 3.03
C LEU A 70 -6.68 8.85 1.90
N ARG A 71 -7.78 8.08 1.81
CA ARG A 71 -8.00 7.12 0.70
C ARG A 71 -8.08 7.76 -0.69
N GLY A 72 -8.57 8.99 -0.80
CA GLY A 72 -8.57 9.73 -2.07
C GLY A 72 -7.17 10.17 -2.50
N ILE A 73 -6.34 10.55 -1.53
CA ILE A 73 -4.96 11.01 -1.73
C ILE A 73 -4.00 9.83 -1.99
N THR A 74 -4.12 8.74 -1.22
CA THR A 74 -3.27 7.55 -1.34
C THR A 74 -3.95 6.49 -2.23
N VAL A 75 -3.38 6.17 -3.40
CA VAL A 75 -3.92 5.08 -4.23
C VAL A 75 -3.58 3.75 -3.57
N ASN A 76 -4.58 3.14 -2.94
CA ASN A 76 -4.41 1.89 -2.20
C ASN A 76 -4.96 0.67 -2.95
N VAL A 77 -5.22 0.79 -4.26
CA VAL A 77 -5.63 -0.36 -5.08
C VAL A 77 -4.39 -1.15 -5.47
N THR A 78 -4.28 -2.35 -4.93
CA THR A 78 -3.25 -3.31 -5.28
C THR A 78 -3.87 -4.68 -5.50
N GLU A 79 -3.10 -5.59 -6.08
CA GLU A 79 -3.54 -6.94 -6.47
C GLU A 79 -2.48 -7.94 -6.04
N MET A 80 -2.90 -9.16 -5.68
CA MET A 80 -1.91 -10.22 -5.46
C MET A 80 -1.23 -10.54 -6.79
N PHE A 81 0.09 -10.66 -6.74
CA PHE A 81 0.97 -10.92 -7.86
C PHE A 81 0.83 -9.87 -8.98
N ARG A 82 0.59 -8.60 -8.60
CA ARG A 82 0.52 -7.48 -9.53
C ARG A 82 1.77 -7.43 -10.42
N ASP A 83 1.56 -7.25 -11.72
CA ASP A 83 2.61 -7.37 -12.74
C ASP A 83 3.34 -8.72 -12.65
N PRO A 84 2.68 -9.84 -13.00
CA PRO A 84 3.17 -11.20 -12.73
C PRO A 84 4.59 -11.49 -13.22
N LEU A 85 5.00 -10.85 -14.32
CA LEU A 85 6.34 -10.99 -14.89
C LEU A 85 7.43 -10.46 -13.96
N VAL A 86 7.14 -9.47 -13.11
CA VAL A 86 8.06 -8.99 -12.08
C VAL A 86 8.28 -10.07 -11.02
N PHE A 87 7.20 -10.69 -10.53
CA PHE A 87 7.30 -11.81 -9.59
C PHE A 87 8.00 -13.02 -10.20
N GLN A 88 7.75 -13.33 -11.48
CA GLN A 88 8.48 -14.36 -12.20
C GLN A 88 9.98 -14.05 -12.28
N ALA A 89 10.35 -12.82 -12.64
CA ALA A 89 11.75 -12.41 -12.69
C ALA A 89 12.43 -12.48 -11.31
N ILE A 90 11.73 -12.09 -10.24
CA ILE A 90 12.25 -12.22 -8.87
C ILE A 90 12.47 -13.69 -8.53
N ARG A 91 11.50 -14.55 -8.81
CA ARG A 91 11.60 -15.99 -8.61
C ARG A 91 12.80 -16.60 -9.33
N GLU A 92 13.01 -16.24 -10.59
CA GLU A 92 14.05 -16.85 -11.44
C GLU A 92 15.44 -16.26 -11.20
N GLN A 93 15.54 -14.96 -10.92
CA GLN A 93 16.82 -14.23 -10.93
C GLN A 93 17.27 -13.78 -9.54
N VAL A 94 16.34 -13.44 -8.66
CA VAL A 94 16.65 -12.87 -7.34
C VAL A 94 16.63 -13.94 -6.24
N VAL A 95 15.62 -14.81 -6.23
CA VAL A 95 15.49 -15.85 -5.20
C VAL A 95 16.70 -16.81 -5.15
N PRO A 96 17.34 -17.22 -6.26
CA PRO A 96 18.58 -18.01 -6.18
C PRO A 96 19.67 -17.35 -5.35
N TYR A 97 19.80 -16.02 -5.43
CA TYR A 97 20.72 -15.25 -4.62
C TYR A 97 20.25 -15.16 -3.15
N LEU A 98 18.97 -14.90 -2.92
CA LEU A 98 18.40 -14.84 -1.55
C LEU A 98 18.61 -16.15 -0.77
N LYS A 99 18.58 -17.31 -1.45
CA LYS A 99 18.85 -18.63 -0.85
C LYS A 99 20.25 -18.78 -0.25
N THR A 100 21.21 -17.96 -0.66
CA THR A 100 22.57 -17.98 -0.13
C THR A 100 22.66 -17.40 1.29
N TYR A 101 21.69 -16.59 1.70
CA TYR A 101 21.65 -16.01 3.04
C TYR A 101 21.03 -16.99 4.06
N PRO A 102 21.55 -17.08 5.28
CA PRO A 102 20.96 -17.92 6.33
C PRO A 102 19.52 -17.49 6.65
N PHE A 103 19.26 -16.19 6.62
CA PHE A 103 17.96 -15.58 6.84
C PHE A 103 17.78 -14.35 5.95
N VAL A 104 16.60 -14.18 5.35
CA VAL A 104 16.31 -13.11 4.38
C VAL A 104 15.35 -12.09 4.98
N LYS A 105 15.76 -10.83 5.05
CA LYS A 105 14.90 -9.70 5.39
C LYS A 105 14.50 -8.96 4.12
N ILE A 106 13.20 -8.78 3.94
CA ILE A 106 12.63 -8.08 2.78
C ILE A 106 11.81 -6.91 3.29
N TRP A 107 12.00 -5.73 2.70
CA TRP A 107 11.15 -4.58 2.99
C TRP A 107 10.21 -4.31 1.83
N HIS A 108 8.91 -4.31 2.11
CA HIS A 108 7.84 -3.96 1.21
C HIS A 108 7.35 -2.55 1.55
N ALA A 109 7.86 -1.56 0.83
CA ALA A 109 7.61 -0.14 1.09
C ALA A 109 6.34 0.33 0.36
N GLY A 110 5.34 0.79 1.12
CA GLY A 110 3.99 1.12 0.64
C GLY A 110 3.19 -0.13 0.28
N CYS A 111 2.96 -1.00 1.27
CA CYS A 111 2.32 -2.28 1.05
C CYS A 111 0.80 -2.22 0.85
N ALA A 112 0.16 -1.06 1.01
CA ALA A 112 -1.28 -0.89 0.96
C ALA A 112 -2.02 -1.93 1.84
N SER A 113 -2.99 -2.67 1.28
CA SER A 113 -3.73 -3.74 1.96
C SER A 113 -3.02 -5.09 2.01
N GLY A 114 -1.73 -5.14 1.68
CA GLY A 114 -0.85 -6.29 1.93
C GLY A 114 -0.77 -7.32 0.82
N GLU A 115 -1.51 -7.17 -0.28
CA GLU A 115 -1.59 -8.14 -1.38
C GLU A 115 -0.21 -8.54 -1.92
N GLU A 116 0.65 -7.56 -2.23
CA GLU A 116 2.00 -7.85 -2.74
C GLU A 116 2.92 -8.49 -1.68
N ALA A 117 2.78 -8.11 -0.41
CA ALA A 117 3.53 -8.71 0.69
C ALA A 117 3.16 -10.19 0.86
N TYR A 118 1.87 -10.52 0.75
CA TYR A 118 1.40 -11.90 0.77
C TYR A 118 1.84 -12.69 -0.47
N SER A 119 1.83 -12.07 -1.65
CA SER A 119 2.38 -12.70 -2.87
C SER A 119 3.86 -13.05 -2.73
N MET A 120 4.64 -12.14 -2.15
CA MET A 120 6.05 -12.37 -1.85
C MET A 120 6.22 -13.53 -0.85
N ALA A 121 5.41 -13.58 0.21
CA ALA A 121 5.45 -14.65 1.20
C ALA A 121 5.15 -16.03 0.59
N ILE A 122 4.11 -16.12 -0.25
CA ILE A 122 3.75 -17.35 -0.97
C ILE A 122 4.91 -17.78 -1.86
N MET A 123 5.42 -16.89 -2.71
CA MET A 123 6.50 -17.19 -3.64
C MET A 123 7.76 -17.69 -2.91
N LEU A 124 8.18 -17.03 -1.83
CA LEU A 124 9.36 -17.43 -1.06
C LEU A 124 9.17 -18.79 -0.40
N ALA A 125 7.98 -19.07 0.14
CA ALA A 125 7.66 -20.37 0.70
C ALA A 125 7.75 -21.48 -0.37
N GLU A 126 7.18 -21.26 -1.56
CA GLU A 126 7.27 -22.19 -2.70
C GLU A 126 8.70 -22.38 -3.23
N GLU A 127 9.56 -21.39 -3.05
CA GLU A 127 10.98 -21.49 -3.38
C GLU A 127 11.82 -22.18 -2.31
N GLY A 128 11.22 -22.67 -1.22
CA GLY A 128 11.94 -23.39 -0.16
C GLY A 128 12.65 -22.47 0.83
N LEU A 129 12.21 -21.22 0.94
CA LEU A 129 12.65 -20.28 1.98
C LEU A 129 11.72 -20.25 3.19
N ALA A 130 10.67 -21.09 3.25
CA ALA A 130 9.78 -21.17 4.40
C ALA A 130 10.56 -21.27 5.72
N GLY A 131 10.25 -20.41 6.69
CA GLY A 131 10.98 -20.32 7.97
C GLY A 131 12.32 -19.58 7.95
N ARG A 132 12.81 -19.15 6.77
CA ARG A 132 14.08 -18.45 6.58
C ARG A 132 13.93 -17.03 6.03
N PHE A 133 12.75 -16.44 6.15
CA PHE A 133 12.54 -15.04 5.78
C PHE A 133 11.64 -14.27 6.76
N ARG A 134 11.79 -12.95 6.73
CA ARG A 134 10.85 -11.99 7.29
C ARG A 134 10.58 -10.89 6.27
N ILE A 135 9.30 -10.60 6.03
CA ILE A 135 8.86 -9.45 5.26
C ILE A 135 8.44 -8.37 6.26
N TYR A 136 8.99 -7.19 6.11
CA TYR A 136 8.53 -5.98 6.77
C TYR A 136 7.69 -5.23 5.75
N ALA A 137 6.38 -5.11 5.99
CA ALA A 137 5.45 -4.47 5.09
C ALA A 137 5.00 -3.15 5.73
N THR A 138 5.33 -2.03 5.09
CA THR A 138 5.08 -0.72 5.67
C THR A 138 4.18 0.14 4.81
N ASP A 139 3.36 0.95 5.46
CA ASP A 139 2.54 1.96 4.81
C ASP A 139 2.33 3.14 5.75
N ILE A 140 2.08 4.32 5.20
CA ILE A 140 1.74 5.48 6.01
C ILE A 140 0.32 5.35 6.56
N ASN A 141 -0.58 4.72 5.79
CA ASN A 141 -1.99 4.61 6.12
C ASN A 141 -2.27 3.44 7.08
N GLN A 142 -2.54 3.78 8.35
CA GLN A 142 -2.85 2.78 9.37
C GLN A 142 -4.14 2.00 9.07
N GLY A 143 -5.11 2.62 8.39
CA GLY A 143 -6.35 1.98 7.99
C GLY A 143 -6.14 0.81 7.03
N VAL A 144 -5.23 0.93 6.06
CA VAL A 144 -4.89 -0.18 5.15
C VAL A 144 -3.99 -1.22 5.81
N LEU A 145 -3.10 -0.82 6.72
CA LEU A 145 -2.30 -1.77 7.50
C LEU A 145 -3.17 -2.69 8.36
N ARG A 146 -4.23 -2.18 8.98
CA ARG A 146 -5.19 -3.02 9.72
C ARG A 146 -5.82 -4.08 8.83
N LYS A 147 -6.25 -3.71 7.62
CA LYS A 147 -6.77 -4.66 6.62
C LYS A 147 -5.72 -5.68 6.18
N ALA A 148 -4.49 -5.23 5.99
CA ALA A 148 -3.37 -6.09 5.64
C ALA A 148 -3.11 -7.14 6.73
N GLN A 149 -3.15 -6.76 8.01
CA GLN A 149 -3.02 -7.68 9.15
C GLN A 149 -4.15 -8.72 9.21
N GLU A 150 -5.39 -8.32 8.85
CA GLU A 150 -6.52 -9.21 8.76
C GLU A 150 -6.34 -10.26 7.66
N GLY A 151 -5.65 -9.95 6.55
CA GLY A 151 -5.40 -10.88 5.45
C GLY A 151 -6.67 -11.48 4.85
N ILE A 152 -7.75 -10.69 4.86
CA ILE A 152 -9.06 -11.04 4.33
C ILE A 152 -9.31 -10.20 3.08
N PHE A 153 -9.60 -10.87 1.97
CA PHE A 153 -9.81 -10.25 0.67
C PHE A 153 -11.18 -10.61 0.10
N PRO A 154 -11.81 -9.76 -0.74
CA PRO A 154 -13.05 -10.11 -1.41
C PRO A 154 -12.88 -11.33 -2.32
N LEU A 155 -13.81 -12.28 -2.25
CA LEU A 155 -13.76 -13.51 -3.05
C LEU A 155 -13.76 -13.23 -4.56
N LYS A 156 -14.44 -12.15 -4.98
CA LYS A 156 -14.48 -11.70 -6.38
C LYS A 156 -13.09 -11.41 -6.97
N ASP A 157 -12.12 -11.02 -6.15
CA ASP A 157 -10.77 -10.65 -6.61
C ASP A 157 -9.87 -11.90 -6.77
N MET A 158 -10.23 -13.04 -6.14
CA MET A 158 -9.45 -14.28 -6.18
C MET A 158 -9.28 -14.83 -7.59
N LYS A 159 -10.24 -14.59 -8.49
CA LYS A 159 -10.13 -14.99 -9.89
C LYS A 159 -8.95 -14.30 -10.57
N LEU A 160 -8.81 -12.99 -10.38
CA LEU A 160 -7.70 -12.22 -10.93
C LEU A 160 -6.38 -12.63 -10.25
N PHE A 161 -6.39 -12.77 -8.93
CA PHE A 161 -5.20 -13.17 -8.16
C PHE A 161 -4.68 -14.54 -8.57
N THR A 162 -5.58 -15.50 -8.84
CA THR A 162 -5.21 -16.83 -9.34
C THR A 162 -4.52 -16.74 -10.71
N GLN A 163 -5.05 -15.93 -11.63
CA GLN A 163 -4.44 -15.74 -12.95
C GLN A 163 -3.07 -15.08 -12.84
N ASN A 164 -2.93 -14.06 -11.99
CA ASN A 164 -1.68 -13.37 -11.75
C ASN A 164 -0.65 -14.33 -11.14
N TYR A 165 -1.03 -15.09 -10.12
CA TYR A 165 -0.22 -16.12 -9.49
C TYR A 165 0.29 -17.17 -10.50
N GLN A 166 -0.59 -17.68 -11.37
CA GLN A 166 -0.19 -18.64 -12.42
C GLN A 166 0.81 -18.04 -13.39
N LYS A 167 0.56 -16.82 -13.86
CA LYS A 167 1.48 -16.09 -14.75
C LYS A 167 2.81 -15.74 -14.10
N SER A 168 2.87 -15.66 -12.77
CA SER A 168 4.11 -15.45 -12.02
C SER A 168 4.97 -16.72 -11.86
N GLY A 169 4.47 -17.87 -12.32
CA GLY A 169 5.16 -19.17 -12.22
C GLY A 169 4.82 -19.97 -10.95
N GLY A 170 3.64 -19.75 -10.36
CA GLY A 170 3.18 -20.47 -9.17
C GLY A 170 3.31 -21.99 -9.27
N LYS A 171 3.71 -22.65 -8.17
CA LYS A 171 4.06 -24.08 -8.16
C LYS A 171 2.98 -24.99 -7.57
N SER A 172 1.99 -24.42 -6.90
CA SER A 172 0.84 -25.11 -6.29
C SER A 172 -0.49 -24.55 -6.79
N SER A 173 -1.63 -24.96 -6.22
CA SER A 173 -2.88 -24.25 -6.46
C SER A 173 -2.95 -22.99 -5.61
N PHE A 174 -3.42 -21.87 -6.19
CA PHE A 174 -3.59 -20.64 -5.40
C PHE A 174 -4.58 -20.82 -4.24
N SER A 175 -5.55 -21.73 -4.39
CA SER A 175 -6.50 -22.10 -3.34
C SER A 175 -5.86 -22.73 -2.11
N ASP A 176 -4.63 -23.22 -2.19
CA ASP A 176 -3.94 -23.86 -1.06
C ASP A 176 -3.50 -22.80 -0.02
N TYR A 177 -3.52 -21.52 -0.40
CA TYR A 177 -3.08 -20.40 0.42
C TYR A 177 -4.20 -19.62 1.10
N TYR A 178 -5.47 -19.99 0.89
CA TYR A 178 -6.61 -19.31 1.51
C TYR A 178 -7.81 -20.21 1.77
N THR A 179 -8.68 -19.79 2.69
CA THR A 179 -10.00 -20.38 2.90
C THR A 179 -11.07 -19.42 2.41
N ALA A 180 -11.97 -19.86 1.54
CA ALA A 180 -13.12 -19.07 1.10
C ALA A 180 -14.34 -19.30 2.01
N ARG A 181 -14.92 -18.23 2.56
CA ARG A 181 -16.19 -18.22 3.31
C ARG A 181 -16.90 -16.87 3.17
N TYR A 182 -18.23 -16.89 3.05
CA TYR A 182 -19.09 -15.69 3.10
C TYR A 182 -18.59 -14.52 2.22
N ASP A 183 -18.39 -14.77 0.92
CA ASP A 183 -17.87 -13.79 -0.06
C ASP A 183 -16.47 -13.21 0.24
N HIS A 184 -15.73 -13.84 1.15
CA HIS A 184 -14.37 -13.49 1.50
C HIS A 184 -13.42 -14.67 1.35
N ALA A 185 -12.15 -14.36 1.10
CA ALA A 185 -11.02 -15.27 1.13
C ALA A 185 -10.07 -14.83 2.24
N MET A 186 -9.84 -15.72 3.21
CA MET A 186 -8.92 -15.49 4.32
C MET A 186 -7.62 -16.25 4.05
N LEU A 187 -6.49 -15.53 3.98
CA LEU A 187 -5.18 -16.13 3.81
C LEU A 187 -4.78 -17.00 5.02
N MET A 188 -4.03 -18.05 4.75
CA MET A 188 -3.57 -18.98 5.78
C MET A 188 -2.73 -18.26 6.85
N PRO A 189 -2.94 -18.56 8.16
CA PRO A 189 -2.16 -17.95 9.24
C PRO A 189 -0.65 -18.11 9.09
N SER A 190 -0.19 -19.24 8.54
CA SER A 190 1.23 -19.52 8.29
C SER A 190 1.91 -18.47 7.39
N LEU A 191 1.17 -17.84 6.47
CA LEU A 191 1.72 -16.76 5.65
C LEU A 191 1.96 -15.49 6.47
N LYS A 192 1.08 -15.21 7.45
CA LYS A 192 1.15 -14.02 8.30
C LYS A 192 2.32 -14.05 9.27
N GLU A 193 2.70 -15.23 9.74
CA GLU A 193 3.81 -15.41 10.68
C GLU A 193 5.14 -14.88 10.13
N HIS A 194 5.27 -14.78 8.80
CA HIS A 194 6.45 -14.25 8.14
C HIS A 194 6.39 -12.74 7.87
N ILE A 195 5.28 -12.05 8.17
CA ILE A 195 5.08 -10.64 7.82
C ILE A 195 4.91 -9.78 9.07
N VAL A 196 5.68 -8.70 9.15
CA VAL A 196 5.53 -7.64 10.16
C VAL A 196 4.98 -6.41 9.47
N PHE A 197 3.75 -6.04 9.83
CA PHE A 197 3.13 -4.79 9.37
C PHE A 197 3.48 -3.65 10.33
N ALA A 198 4.00 -2.56 9.81
CA ALA A 198 4.35 -1.38 10.61
C ALA A 198 4.02 -0.08 9.86
N SER A 199 3.68 0.97 10.60
CA SER A 199 3.55 2.30 10.00
C SER A 199 4.93 2.86 9.70
N HIS A 200 5.13 3.40 8.49
CA HIS A 200 6.35 4.09 8.09
C HIS A 200 6.04 5.13 7.02
N ASN A 201 6.56 6.34 7.21
CA ASN A 201 6.52 7.41 6.25
C ASN A 201 7.85 7.50 5.50
N LEU A 202 7.89 7.02 4.26
CA LEU A 202 9.08 7.10 3.39
C LEU A 202 9.62 8.53 3.19
N ALA A 203 8.80 9.56 3.42
CA ALA A 203 9.21 10.95 3.26
C ALA A 203 9.90 11.56 4.50
N ALA A 204 9.61 11.02 5.68
CA ALA A 204 9.93 11.70 6.96
C ALA A 204 10.65 10.80 7.96
N ASP A 205 10.42 9.49 7.92
CA ASP A 205 11.01 8.55 8.85
C ASP A 205 12.42 8.14 8.38
N ASN A 206 13.28 7.81 9.35
CA ASN A 206 14.62 7.29 9.09
C ASN A 206 14.58 5.87 8.47
N ASP A 207 15.75 5.38 8.05
CA ASP A 207 15.94 4.05 7.48
C ASP A 207 15.26 2.95 8.32
N PHE A 208 14.46 2.12 7.66
CA PHE A 208 13.69 1.06 8.32
C PHE A 208 14.58 -0.12 8.77
N GLY A 209 15.78 -0.28 8.18
CA GLY A 209 16.82 -1.22 8.60
C GLY A 209 17.56 -1.89 7.43
N GLU A 210 18.54 -2.74 7.76
CA GLU A 210 19.28 -3.52 6.75
C GLU A 210 18.42 -4.65 6.17
N MET A 211 18.32 -4.69 4.83
CA MET A 211 17.50 -5.62 4.07
C MET A 211 18.32 -6.29 2.97
N GLN A 212 18.00 -7.56 2.66
CA GLN A 212 18.56 -8.24 1.49
C GLN A 212 17.80 -7.87 0.21
N MET A 213 16.54 -7.43 0.35
CA MET A 213 15.74 -6.97 -0.77
C MET A 213 14.78 -5.87 -0.31
N VAL A 214 14.69 -4.79 -1.09
CA VAL A 214 13.66 -3.76 -0.93
C VAL A 214 12.76 -3.80 -2.16
N PHE A 215 11.46 -3.84 -1.92
CA PHE A 215 10.43 -3.83 -2.94
C PHE A 215 9.57 -2.58 -2.73
N CYS A 216 9.81 -1.58 -3.56
CA CYS A 216 9.16 -0.27 -3.51
C CYS A 216 8.55 0.01 -4.89
N ARG A 217 7.25 -0.21 -5.03
CA ARG A 217 6.55 -0.11 -6.31
C ARG A 217 5.38 0.82 -6.22
N ASN A 218 5.17 1.60 -7.29
CA ASN A 218 4.04 2.51 -7.43
C ASN A 218 3.88 3.56 -6.32
N VAL A 219 4.89 3.76 -5.46
CA VAL A 219 4.89 4.76 -4.38
C VAL A 219 5.74 5.98 -4.74
N LEU A 220 6.97 5.78 -5.23
CA LEU A 220 7.89 6.88 -5.55
C LEU A 220 7.35 7.83 -6.64
N ILE A 221 6.42 7.37 -7.48
CA ILE A 221 5.76 8.20 -8.50
C ILE A 221 5.00 9.40 -7.91
N TYR A 222 4.71 9.36 -6.60
CA TYR A 222 4.02 10.43 -5.90
C TYR A 222 4.94 11.48 -5.30
N PHE A 223 6.26 11.24 -5.26
CA PHE A 223 7.23 12.14 -4.62
C PHE A 223 7.84 13.15 -5.58
N LYS A 224 8.21 14.33 -5.07
CA LYS A 224 9.05 15.30 -5.78
C LYS A 224 10.46 14.72 -6.02
N GLN A 225 11.18 15.23 -7.02
CA GLN A 225 12.50 14.71 -7.40
C GLN A 225 13.53 14.67 -6.25
N PRO A 226 13.65 15.71 -5.40
CA PRO A 226 14.60 15.68 -4.29
C PRO A 226 14.33 14.55 -3.28
N LEU A 227 13.06 14.17 -3.11
CA LEU A 227 12.70 13.06 -2.23
C LEU A 227 12.95 11.69 -2.89
N LYS A 228 12.79 11.59 -4.21
CA LYS A 228 13.17 10.38 -4.97
C LYS A 228 14.67 10.10 -4.92
N ASP A 229 15.49 11.14 -4.95
CA ASP A 229 16.96 11.01 -4.94
C ASP A 229 17.51 10.67 -3.54
N ARG A 230 16.69 10.86 -2.49
CA ARG A 230 17.06 10.66 -1.08
C ARG A 230 16.53 9.36 -0.48
N ALA A 231 15.45 8.81 -1.05
CA ALA A 231 14.81 7.55 -0.65
C ALA A 231 15.44 6.34 -1.34
#